data_AF-A0A818AGT6-F1
#
_entry.id   AF-A0A818AGT6-F1
#
_cell.length_a   1.000
_cell.length_b   1.000
_cell.length_c   1.000
_cell.angle_alpha   90.00
_cell.angle_beta   90.00
_cell.angle_gamma   90.00
#
_symmetry.space_group_name_H-M   'P 1'
#
loop_
_entity.id
_entity.type
_entity.pdbx_description
1 polymer ?
#
loop_
_entity_poly.entity_id
_entity_poly.type
_entity_poly.pdbx_seq_one_letter_code
_entity_poly.pdbx_strand_id
1 'polypeptide(L)'
;MSSQNLILDTSILPTDILSFSDDHFYRVVEKIAGSAEAKLLEVQGIRSVYSFLHTEDVFSILSLSCSALRDIKRQICFEADDLSYMIKPGCRGSIRYLYKLLHQKHEEHQKNITLKFKRNKQSNSPENSQPIHDLSQDSSQAGSISSHQQLLTTAGSVLPHDKQHFYFQL
;
A
#
# COMPACT_ATOMS: atom_id res chain seq x y z
N MET A 1 15.26 26.85 0.87
CA MET A 1 14.01 26.85 1.66
C MET A 1 14.25 26.02 2.90
N SER A 2 14.18 26.64 4.07
CA SER A 2 14.51 25.99 5.34
C SER A 2 13.42 24.98 5.71
N SER A 3 13.76 23.69 5.74
CA SER A 3 12.88 22.63 6.23
C SER A 3 12.65 22.83 7.72
N GLN A 4 11.53 23.45 8.09
CA GLN A 4 11.08 23.44 9.48
C GLN A 4 10.76 21.98 9.84
N ASN A 5 11.56 21.39 10.73
CA ASN A 5 11.27 20.09 11.32
C ASN A 5 10.05 20.23 12.22
N LEU A 6 8.86 20.05 11.63
CA LEU A 6 7.63 19.89 12.39
C LEU A 6 7.76 18.58 13.18
N ILE A 7 7.82 18.70 14.50
CA ILE A 7 7.71 17.56 15.41
C ILE A 7 6.28 17.04 15.24
N LEU A 8 6.12 15.84 14.69
CA LEU A 8 4.82 15.21 14.53
C LEU A 8 4.57 14.30 15.73
N ASP A 9 3.39 14.46 16.32
CA ASP A 9 2.94 13.60 17.40
C ASP A 9 2.31 12.33 16.84
N THR A 10 3.05 11.22 16.85
CA THR A 10 2.57 9.91 16.42
C THR A 10 1.77 9.17 17.50
N SER A 11 1.58 9.77 18.69
CA SER A 11 0.80 9.17 19.78
C SER A 11 -0.70 9.19 19.51
N ILE A 12 -1.17 10.08 18.61
CA ILE A 12 -2.57 10.13 18.17
C ILE A 12 -2.97 8.91 17.33
N LEU A 13 -1.98 8.18 16.79
CA LEU A 13 -2.21 7.01 15.95
C LEU A 13 -2.36 5.74 16.81
N PRO A 14 -3.28 4.83 16.45
CA PRO A 14 -3.34 3.49 17.03
C PRO A 14 -1.99 2.76 16.96
N THR A 15 -1.70 1.91 17.93
CA THR A 15 -0.42 1.18 18.00
C THR A 15 -0.23 0.22 16.81
N ASP A 16 -1.33 -0.35 16.34
CA ASP A 16 -1.44 -1.34 15.26
C ASP A 16 -1.86 -0.72 13.92
N ILE A 17 -1.79 0.62 13.77
CA ILE A 17 -2.22 1.32 12.55
C ILE A 17 -1.61 0.76 11.26
N LEU A 18 -0.39 0.24 11.31
CA LEU A 18 0.30 -0.31 10.14
C LEU A 18 -0.33 -1.62 9.63
N SER A 19 -1.11 -2.33 10.44
CA SER A 19 -1.85 -3.52 10.03
C SER A 19 -3.28 -3.22 9.59
N PHE A 20 -3.72 -1.97 9.61
CA PHE A 20 -5.08 -1.63 9.20
C PHE A 20 -5.23 -1.73 7.67
N SER A 21 -6.33 -2.34 7.26
CA SER A 21 -6.83 -2.34 5.89
C SER A 21 -8.29 -1.95 5.83
N ASP A 22 -8.75 -1.57 4.64
CA ASP A 22 -10.16 -1.36 4.30
C ASP A 22 -10.84 -0.38 5.25
N ASP A 23 -11.99 -0.75 5.80
CA ASP A 23 -12.81 0.08 6.69
C ASP A 23 -12.03 0.61 7.89
N HIS A 24 -11.13 -0.18 8.47
CA HIS A 24 -10.31 0.26 9.60
C HIS A 24 -9.34 1.37 9.18
N PHE A 25 -8.74 1.22 8.00
CA PHE A 25 -7.88 2.26 7.42
C PHE A 25 -8.71 3.52 7.13
N TYR A 26 -9.83 3.39 6.42
CA TYR A 26 -10.68 4.53 6.04
C TYR A 26 -11.21 5.31 7.24
N ARG A 27 -11.59 4.64 8.34
CA ARG A 27 -12.02 5.31 9.57
C ARG A 27 -10.93 6.18 10.19
N VAL A 28 -9.67 5.75 10.11
CA VAL A 28 -8.54 6.56 10.61
C VAL A 28 -8.28 7.75 9.70
N VAL A 29 -8.34 7.55 8.38
CA VAL A 29 -8.23 8.63 7.41
C VAL A 29 -9.34 9.67 7.63
N GLU A 30 -10.58 9.23 7.82
CA GLU A 30 -11.73 10.11 8.06
C GLU A 30 -11.52 10.96 9.31
N LYS A 31 -11.04 10.35 10.40
CA LYS A 31 -10.80 11.04 11.67
C LYS A 31 -9.68 12.09 11.57
N ILE A 32 -8.64 11.84 10.78
CA ILE A 32 -7.44 12.70 10.72
C ILE A 32 -7.52 13.71 9.57
N ALA A 33 -7.93 13.26 8.39
CA ALA A 33 -7.87 14.02 7.16
C ALA A 33 -9.24 14.55 6.69
N GLY A 34 -10.33 13.89 7.07
CA GLY A 34 -11.69 14.23 6.69
C GLY A 34 -12.39 13.14 5.87
N SER A 35 -13.72 13.18 5.85
CA SER A 35 -14.55 12.18 5.17
C SER A 35 -14.40 12.20 3.64
N ALA A 36 -14.21 13.39 3.06
CA ALA A 36 -14.02 13.54 1.62
C ALA A 36 -12.69 12.91 1.16
N GLU A 37 -11.64 13.09 1.95
CA GLU A 37 -10.32 12.50 1.77
C GLU A 37 -10.36 10.98 1.91
N ALA A 38 -11.06 10.46 2.93
CA ALA A 38 -11.25 9.02 3.07
C ALA A 38 -11.97 8.42 1.86
N LYS A 39 -13.04 9.07 1.38
CA LYS A 39 -13.77 8.62 0.20
C LYS A 39 -12.94 8.67 -1.08
N LEU A 40 -12.08 9.68 -1.20
CA LEU A 40 -11.13 9.80 -2.31
C LEU A 40 -10.14 8.62 -2.35
N LEU A 41 -9.62 8.19 -1.19
CA LEU A 41 -8.74 7.01 -1.12
C LEU A 41 -9.51 5.71 -1.41
N GLU A 42 -10.75 5.60 -0.94
CA GLU A 42 -11.61 4.45 -1.19
C GLU A 42 -11.87 4.25 -2.69
N VAL A 43 -12.26 5.31 -3.40
CA VAL A 43 -12.52 5.23 -4.86
C VAL A 43 -11.26 4.90 -5.66
N GLN A 44 -10.08 5.27 -5.17
CA GLN A 44 -8.80 4.90 -5.77
C GLN A 44 -8.36 3.46 -5.46
N GLY A 45 -9.07 2.76 -4.56
CA GLY A 45 -8.64 1.44 -4.10
C GLY A 45 -7.39 1.48 -3.23
N ILE A 46 -7.07 2.63 -2.62
CA ILE A 46 -5.98 2.77 -1.66
C ILE A 46 -6.52 2.27 -0.31
N ARG A 47 -6.23 1.01 0.01
CA ARG A 47 -6.91 0.25 1.07
C ARG A 47 -6.08 0.04 2.33
N SER A 48 -4.83 0.51 2.37
CA SER A 48 -3.93 0.31 3.51
C SER A 48 -2.89 1.42 3.63
N VAL A 49 -2.24 1.50 4.79
CA VAL A 49 -1.11 2.41 5.02
C VAL A 49 -0.01 2.20 3.98
N TYR A 50 0.33 0.94 3.67
CA TYR A 50 1.39 0.64 2.69
C TYR A 50 1.03 1.14 1.29
N SER A 51 -0.18 0.86 0.81
CA SER A 51 -0.63 1.36 -0.50
C SER A 51 -0.65 2.88 -0.55
N PHE A 52 -1.05 3.53 0.55
CA PHE A 52 -1.09 4.99 0.63
C PHE A 52 0.30 5.61 0.58
N LEU A 53 1.26 5.05 1.32
CA LEU A 53 2.65 5.54 1.34
C LEU A 53 3.37 5.36 0.00
N HIS A 54 2.95 4.41 -0.83
CA HIS A 54 3.50 4.21 -2.18
C HIS A 54 2.75 4.98 -3.28
N THR A 55 1.68 5.69 -2.93
CA THR A 55 0.93 6.50 -3.90
C THR A 55 1.63 7.85 -4.10
N GLU A 56 2.03 8.16 -5.33
CA GLU A 56 2.74 9.40 -5.65
C GLU A 56 1.86 10.66 -5.50
N ASP A 57 0.70 10.67 -6.18
CA ASP A 57 -0.26 11.77 -6.11
C ASP A 57 -1.69 11.26 -5.98
N VAL A 58 -2.23 11.35 -4.77
CA VAL A 58 -3.60 10.99 -4.39
C VAL A 58 -4.65 11.82 -5.14
N PHE A 59 -4.32 13.04 -5.58
CA PHE A 59 -5.30 13.91 -6.22
C PHE A 59 -5.32 13.80 -7.75
N SER A 60 -4.36 13.08 -8.34
CA SER A 60 -4.22 12.92 -9.79
C SER A 60 -5.50 12.39 -10.46
N ILE A 61 -6.23 11.49 -9.78
CA ILE A 61 -7.48 10.91 -10.27
C ILE A 61 -8.57 11.95 -10.54
N LEU A 62 -8.51 13.12 -9.90
CA LEU A 62 -9.52 14.18 -10.08
C LEU A 62 -9.44 14.88 -11.43
N SER A 63 -8.36 14.68 -12.18
CA SER A 63 -8.28 15.10 -13.58
C SER A 63 -9.23 14.29 -14.49
N LEU A 64 -9.65 13.09 -14.05
CA LEU A 64 -10.50 12.22 -14.85
C LEU A 64 -11.96 12.70 -14.85
N SER A 65 -12.61 12.55 -16.00
CA SER A 65 -14.04 12.79 -16.19
C SER A 65 -14.82 11.53 -15.85
N CYS A 66 -15.17 11.36 -14.56
CA CYS A 66 -15.92 10.21 -14.07
C CYS A 66 -17.06 10.66 -13.16
N SER A 67 -18.26 10.09 -13.35
CA SER A 67 -19.45 10.40 -12.55
C SER A 67 -19.25 10.07 -11.07
N ALA A 68 -18.54 8.98 -10.76
CA ALA A 68 -18.23 8.58 -9.39
C ALA A 68 -17.36 9.60 -8.63
N LEU A 69 -16.60 10.44 -9.34
CA LEU A 69 -15.77 11.47 -8.75
C LEU A 69 -16.48 12.81 -8.59
N ARG A 70 -17.67 12.99 -9.16
CA ARG A 70 -18.36 14.28 -9.20
C ARG A 70 -18.64 14.82 -7.80
N ASP A 71 -19.15 13.96 -6.92
CA ASP A 71 -19.51 14.37 -5.56
C ASP A 71 -18.27 14.61 -4.70
N ILE A 72 -17.20 13.84 -4.93
CA ILE A 72 -15.89 14.04 -4.31
C ILE A 72 -15.29 15.37 -4.74
N LYS A 73 -15.28 15.68 -6.05
CA LYS A 73 -14.77 16.95 -6.60
C LYS A 73 -15.47 18.16 -5.98
N ARG A 74 -16.80 18.11 -5.81
CA ARG A 74 -17.55 19.19 -5.15
C ARG A 74 -17.12 19.43 -3.70
N GLN A 75 -16.71 18.37 -3.00
CA GLN A 75 -16.26 18.48 -1.62
C GLN A 75 -14.83 18.99 -1.50
N ILE A 76 -13.91 18.53 -2.36
CA ILE A 76 -12.47 18.79 -2.20
C ILE A 76 -11.91 19.86 -3.14
N CYS A 77 -12.65 20.28 -4.17
CA CYS A 77 -12.22 21.32 -5.11
C CYS A 77 -13.08 22.59 -4.97
N PHE A 78 -12.49 23.71 -5.37
CA PHE A 78 -13.21 24.88 -5.85
C PHE A 78 -13.35 24.75 -7.37
N GLU A 79 -14.54 25.07 -7.88
CA GLU A 79 -14.80 25.22 -9.31
C GLU A 79 -14.62 26.70 -9.67
N ALA A 80 -13.78 26.98 -10.66
CA ALA A 80 -13.56 28.32 -11.17
C ALA A 80 -14.54 28.65 -12.30
N ASP A 81 -14.63 29.93 -12.68
CA ASP A 81 -15.58 30.40 -13.70
C ASP A 81 -15.32 29.79 -15.10
N ASP A 82 -14.09 29.34 -15.36
CA ASP A 82 -13.68 28.64 -16.58
C ASP A 82 -13.96 27.12 -16.53
N LEU A 83 -14.69 26.66 -15.51
CA LEU A 83 -14.98 25.25 -15.22
C LEU A 83 -13.73 24.42 -14.87
N SER A 84 -12.60 25.05 -14.59
CA SER A 84 -11.44 24.36 -14.04
C SER A 84 -11.64 24.04 -12.55
N TYR A 85 -11.00 22.98 -12.07
CA TYR A 85 -11.06 22.56 -10.67
C TYR A 85 -9.73 22.80 -9.97
N MET A 86 -9.78 23.49 -8.84
CA MET A 86 -8.63 23.70 -7.96
C MET A 86 -8.86 22.98 -6.64
N ILE A 87 -7.96 22.07 -6.25
CA ILE A 87 -8.07 21.36 -4.97
C ILE A 87 -7.91 22.34 -3.81
N LYS A 88 -8.82 22.28 -2.84
CA LYS A 88 -8.80 23.09 -1.62
C LYS A 88 -7.46 22.89 -0.89
N PRO A 89 -6.74 23.98 -0.54
CA PRO A 89 -5.46 23.87 0.17
C PRO A 89 -5.54 23.06 1.47
N GLY A 90 -6.67 23.13 2.18
CA GLY A 90 -6.93 22.33 3.38
C GLY A 90 -6.84 20.83 3.13
N CYS A 91 -7.47 20.33 2.05
CA CYS A 91 -7.44 18.91 1.68
C CYS A 91 -6.02 18.43 1.32
N ARG A 92 -5.26 19.26 0.59
CA ARG A 92 -3.84 18.96 0.31
C ARG A 92 -3.03 18.90 1.60
N GLY A 93 -3.28 19.84 2.51
CA GLY A 93 -2.61 19.90 3.81
C GLY A 93 -2.90 18.68 4.67
N SER A 94 -4.16 18.26 4.76
CA SER A 94 -4.62 17.14 5.58
C SER A 94 -4.04 15.80 5.11
N ILE A 95 -4.11 15.50 3.80
CA ILE A 95 -3.49 14.31 3.21
C ILE A 95 -1.97 14.31 3.42
N ARG A 96 -1.31 15.45 3.18
CA ARG A 96 0.15 15.56 3.38
C ARG A 96 0.55 15.36 4.85
N TYR A 97 -0.24 15.89 5.78
CA TYR A 97 -0.02 15.71 7.21
C TYR A 97 -0.17 14.23 7.60
N LEU A 98 -1.25 13.58 7.16
CA LEU A 98 -1.47 12.15 7.35
C LEU A 98 -0.33 11.30 6.78
N TYR A 99 0.14 11.61 5.56
CA TYR A 99 1.27 10.93 4.94
C TYR A 99 2.51 10.98 5.83
N LYS A 100 2.88 12.18 6.32
CA LYS A 100 4.05 12.32 7.18
C LYS A 100 3.91 11.56 8.50
N LEU A 101 2.73 11.59 9.12
CA LEU A 101 2.43 10.85 10.34
C LEU A 101 2.61 9.33 10.16
N LEU A 102 2.00 8.78 9.12
CA LEU A 102 2.07 7.35 8.83
C LEU A 102 3.48 6.93 8.41
N HIS A 103 4.18 7.77 7.64
CA HIS A 103 5.56 7.54 7.25
C HIS A 103 6.48 7.49 8.47
N GLN A 104 6.37 8.44 9.39
CA GLN A 104 7.15 8.44 10.63
C GLN A 104 6.87 7.19 11.47
N LYS A 105 5.59 6.80 11.62
CA LYS A 105 5.22 5.58 12.34
C LYS A 105 5.80 4.33 11.68
N HIS A 106 5.83 4.30 10.35
CA HIS A 106 6.45 3.21 9.59
C HIS A 106 7.96 3.11 9.86
N GLU A 107 8.68 4.23 9.84
CA GLU A 107 10.11 4.26 10.15
C GLU A 107 10.41 3.82 11.60
N GLU A 108 9.62 4.28 12.57
CA GLU A 108 9.72 3.86 13.97
C GLU A 108 9.59 2.33 14.10
N HIS A 109 8.62 1.74 13.38
CA HIS A 109 8.41 0.30 13.36
C HIS A 109 9.58 -0.46 12.73
N GLN A 110 10.11 0.00 11.60
CA GLN A 110 11.28 -0.61 10.93
C GLN A 110 12.55 -0.60 11.80
N LYS A 111 12.79 0.52 12.51
CA LYS A 111 13.90 0.64 13.46
C LYS A 111 13.77 -0.38 14.59
N ASN A 112 12.57 -0.53 15.15
CA ASN A 112 12.31 -1.49 16.22
C ASN A 112 12.51 -2.95 15.79
N ILE A 113 12.12 -3.29 14.58
CA ILE A 113 12.37 -4.62 13.99
C ILE A 113 13.88 -4.87 13.87
N THR A 114 14.61 -3.92 13.29
CA THR A 114 16.06 -4.05 13.06
C THR A 114 16.84 -4.24 14.37
N LEU A 115 16.45 -3.52 15.44
CA LEU A 115 17.08 -3.64 16.76
C LEU A 115 16.88 -5.03 17.39
N LYS A 116 15.68 -5.62 17.22
CA LYS A 116 15.39 -6.97 17.72
C LYS A 116 16.24 -8.02 17.01
N PHE A 117 16.43 -7.91 15.70
CA PHE A 117 17.28 -8.84 14.94
C PHE A 117 18.76 -8.75 15.31
N LYS A 118 19.28 -7.56 15.63
CA LYS A 118 20.69 -7.40 16.06
C LYS A 118 20.99 -8.09 17.39
N ARG A 119 20.07 -8.03 18.37
CA ARG A 119 20.25 -8.70 19.66
C ARG A 119 20.31 -10.22 19.53
N ASN A 120 19.52 -10.79 18.62
CA ASN A 120 19.47 -12.24 18.43
C ASN A 120 20.72 -12.82 17.73
N LYS A 121 21.52 -11.98 17.06
CA LYS A 121 22.76 -12.40 16.39
C LYS A 121 23.97 -12.43 17.34
N GLN A 122 23.90 -11.73 18.47
CA GLN A 122 25.00 -11.67 19.46
C GLN A 122 24.92 -12.77 20.53
N SER A 123 23.81 -13.51 20.62
CA SER A 123 23.63 -14.60 21.58
C SER A 123 24.06 -15.99 21.07
N ASN A 124 24.43 -16.11 19.79
CA ASN A 124 24.98 -17.34 19.22
C ASN A 124 26.47 -17.15 18.88
N SER A 125 27.31 -17.01 19.90
CA SER A 125 28.75 -17.28 19.73
C SER A 125 28.96 -18.79 19.95
N PRO A 126 29.41 -19.55 18.94
CA PRO A 126 29.73 -20.96 19.12
C PRO A 126 31.04 -21.04 19.90
N GLU A 127 30.96 -21.17 21.22
CA GLU A 127 32.07 -21.67 22.00
C GLU A 127 32.22 -23.17 21.69
N ASN A 128 33.41 -23.53 21.21
CA ASN A 128 34.01 -24.85 21.30
C ASN A 128 33.47 -25.93 20.34
N SER A 129 34.07 -26.01 19.15
CA SER A 129 34.10 -27.25 18.37
C SER A 129 35.56 -27.62 18.11
N GLN A 130 35.95 -28.75 18.69
CA GLN A 130 37.25 -29.39 18.55
C GLN A 130 37.57 -29.73 17.08
N PRO A 131 38.86 -29.83 16.71
CA PRO A 131 39.26 -30.18 15.35
C PRO A 131 38.98 -31.67 15.10
N ILE A 132 38.02 -31.97 14.22
CA ILE A 132 37.76 -33.32 13.73
C ILE A 132 38.73 -33.63 12.60
N HIS A 133 39.41 -34.75 12.79
CA HIS A 133 40.47 -35.29 11.96
C HIS A 133 39.99 -35.61 10.54
N ASP A 134 40.86 -35.27 9.60
CA ASP A 134 40.84 -35.60 8.18
C ASP A 134 40.88 -37.13 7.98
N LEU A 135 40.00 -37.67 7.12
CA LEU A 135 40.20 -38.95 6.44
C LEU A 135 39.40 -39.01 5.14
N SER A 136 40.13 -39.07 4.04
CA SER A 136 39.67 -39.22 2.67
C SER A 136 39.16 -40.65 2.39
N GLN A 137 38.16 -40.82 1.50
CA GLN A 137 38.24 -41.68 0.31
C GLN A 137 36.91 -41.76 -0.46
N ASP A 138 36.95 -41.23 -1.69
CA ASP A 138 36.64 -41.87 -2.97
C ASP A 138 35.51 -42.91 -3.06
N SER A 139 34.53 -42.66 -3.95
CA SER A 139 34.01 -43.64 -4.92
C SER A 139 32.93 -43.03 -5.81
N SER A 140 33.16 -43.17 -7.11
CA SER A 140 32.28 -42.83 -8.23
C SER A 140 31.04 -43.73 -8.29
N GLN A 141 29.88 -43.21 -8.72
CA GLN A 141 29.04 -43.92 -9.70
C GLN A 141 27.93 -43.07 -10.32
N ALA A 142 27.76 -43.33 -11.61
CA ALA A 142 26.87 -42.70 -12.58
C ALA A 142 25.38 -43.09 -12.41
N GLY A 143 24.50 -42.32 -13.05
CA GLY A 143 23.24 -42.87 -13.56
C GLY A 143 22.03 -41.95 -13.60
N SER A 144 21.63 -41.60 -14.83
CA SER A 144 20.23 -41.59 -15.29
C SER A 144 19.30 -40.40 -14.99
N ILE A 145 19.30 -39.45 -15.93
CA ILE A 145 18.17 -39.05 -16.79
C ILE A 145 16.77 -39.51 -16.33
N SER A 146 15.84 -38.56 -16.10
CA SER A 146 14.45 -38.72 -16.52
C SER A 146 13.73 -37.38 -16.63
N SER A 147 13.29 -37.10 -17.85
CA SER A 147 12.47 -35.98 -18.27
C SER A 147 10.99 -36.30 -18.00
N HIS A 148 10.25 -35.41 -17.35
CA HIS A 148 8.79 -35.41 -17.51
C HIS A 148 8.23 -33.99 -17.60
N GLN A 149 8.00 -33.59 -18.86
CA GLN A 149 7.01 -32.60 -19.24
C GLN A 149 5.62 -33.16 -18.96
N GLN A 150 4.73 -32.38 -18.34
CA GLN A 150 3.30 -32.46 -18.65
C GLN A 150 2.72 -31.05 -18.74
N LEU A 151 2.33 -30.72 -19.98
CA LEU A 151 1.36 -29.70 -20.34
C LEU A 151 0.02 -29.99 -19.67
N LEU A 152 -0.69 -28.94 -19.25
CA LEU A 152 -2.15 -28.96 -19.20
C LEU A 152 -2.71 -27.65 -19.75
N THR A 153 -3.15 -27.76 -21.00
CA THR A 153 -4.06 -26.88 -21.73
C THR A 153 -5.49 -27.15 -21.29
N THR A 154 -6.25 -26.10 -20.97
CA THR A 154 -7.72 -26.04 -21.12
C THR A 154 -8.06 -24.56 -21.32
N ALA A 155 -8.36 -24.09 -22.54
CA ALA A 155 -9.72 -24.04 -23.13
C ALA A 155 -10.74 -23.58 -22.08
N GLY A 156 -11.28 -22.36 -22.13
CA GLY A 156 -12.06 -21.84 -23.25
C GLY A 156 -13.53 -21.86 -22.84
N SER A 157 -14.07 -20.72 -22.39
CA SER A 157 -15.51 -20.49 -22.37
C SER A 157 -15.82 -19.04 -22.75
N VAL A 158 -16.17 -18.91 -24.02
CA VAL A 158 -16.90 -17.81 -24.64
C VAL A 158 -18.39 -18.09 -24.43
N LEU A 159 -19.19 -17.13 -23.95
CA LEU A 159 -20.63 -16.96 -24.20
C LEU A 159 -21.19 -15.75 -23.40
N PRO A 160 -22.33 -15.15 -23.79
CA PRO A 160 -22.37 -14.07 -24.77
C PRO A 160 -22.93 -12.75 -24.21
N HIS A 161 -22.78 -11.73 -25.06
CA HIS A 161 -23.62 -10.54 -25.18
C HIS A 161 -25.09 -10.80 -24.82
N ASP A 162 -25.62 -10.03 -23.86
CA ASP A 162 -27.04 -9.73 -23.81
C ASP A 162 -27.25 -8.22 -23.96
N LYS A 163 -27.92 -7.87 -25.06
CA LYS A 163 -28.37 -6.51 -25.38
C LYS A 163 -29.72 -6.32 -24.71
N GLN A 164 -29.81 -5.43 -23.71
CA GLN A 164 -31.11 -4.86 -23.36
C GLN A 164 -31.21 -3.43 -23.87
N HIS A 165 -31.93 -3.32 -24.99
CA HIS A 165 -32.61 -2.11 -25.42
C HIS A 165 -33.67 -1.75 -24.38
N PHE A 166 -33.59 -0.55 -23.79
CA PHE A 166 -34.76 0.14 -23.27
C PHE A 166 -34.94 1.44 -24.05
N TYR A 167 -35.87 1.36 -25.00
CA TYR A 167 -36.66 2.50 -25.46
C TYR A 167 -37.66 2.82 -24.36
N PHE A 168 -37.76 4.09 -23.95
CA PHE A 168 -39.06 4.72 -23.70
C PHE A 168 -38.94 6.23 -23.97
N GLN A 169 -39.55 6.62 -25.10
CA GLN A 169 -40.24 7.90 -25.33
C GLN A 169 -41.30 8.09 -24.21
N LEU A 170 -41.71 9.26 -23.75
CA LEU A 170 -41.94 10.59 -24.33
C LEU A 170 -41.88 11.60 -23.18
#